data_AF-A0A170WME1-F1
#
_entry.id   AF-A0A170WME1-F1
#
_cell.length_a   1.000
_cell.length_b   1.000
_cell.length_c   1.000
_cell.angle_alpha   90.00
_cell.angle_beta   90.00
_cell.angle_gamma   90.00
#
_symmetry.space_group_name_H-M   'P 1'
#
loop_
_entity.id
_entity.type
_entity.pdbx_description
1 polymer ?
#
loop_
_entity_poly.entity_id
_entity_poly.type
_entity_poly.pdbx_seq_one_letter_code
_entity_poly.pdbx_strand_id
1 'polypeptide(L)'
;KKLMVVFNVGQSIINGMMGFQGIYYMFDKRFNLACEVVHDSMDPFYVRVVSLMHLYLLIKISDLLDTVFMVLRKNYHQITFLHVYHHIGMALGSWLIVKYLPGGHVCFFGTINCLVHMFMYVYYFLAAKYPSYKSVWWKRNVTQLQMP
;
A
#
# COMPACT_ATOMS: atom_id res chain seq x y z
N LYS A 1 -16.79 -12.44 8.72
CA LYS A 1 -15.46 -12.95 9.19
C LYS A 1 -14.66 -13.58 8.05
N LYS A 2 -15.14 -14.63 7.37
CA LYS A 2 -14.41 -15.28 6.24
C LYS A 2 -14.04 -14.31 5.10
N LEU A 3 -14.97 -13.45 4.66
CA LEU A 3 -14.73 -12.45 3.61
C LEU A 3 -13.53 -11.52 3.92
N MET A 4 -13.44 -11.03 5.15
CA MET A 4 -12.36 -10.15 5.60
C MET A 4 -11.00 -10.86 5.66
N VAL A 5 -11.00 -12.14 6.03
CA VAL A 5 -9.77 -12.94 6.02
C VAL A 5 -9.28 -13.12 4.57
N VAL A 6 -10.17 -13.44 3.64
CA VAL A 6 -9.84 -13.56 2.21
C VAL A 6 -9.36 -12.22 1.65
N PHE A 7 -10.05 -11.13 1.98
CA PHE A 7 -9.67 -9.78 1.57
C PHE A 7 -8.28 -9.40 2.08
N ASN A 8 -8.01 -9.56 3.38
CA ASN A 8 -6.71 -9.22 3.97
C ASN A 8 -5.57 -10.06 3.39
N VAL A 9 -5.81 -11.36 3.14
CA VAL A 9 -4.80 -12.23 2.50
C VAL A 9 -4.55 -11.80 1.06
N GLY A 10 -5.60 -11.52 0.29
CA GLY A 10 -5.47 -11.00 -1.08
C GLY A 10 -4.71 -9.68 -1.11
N GLN A 11 -5.05 -8.75 -0.22
CA GLN A 11 -4.34 -7.48 -0.08
C GLN A 11 -2.88 -7.66 0.31
N SER A 12 -2.57 -8.58 1.22
CA SER A 12 -1.20 -8.89 1.60
C SER A 12 -0.38 -9.39 0.41
N ILE A 13 -0.93 -10.32 -0.39
CA ILE A 13 -0.26 -10.88 -1.56
C ILE A 13 -0.03 -9.80 -2.62
N ILE A 14 -1.05 -9.00 -2.94
CA ILE A 14 -0.96 -7.96 -3.98
C ILE A 14 0.06 -6.88 -3.58
N ASN A 15 -0.01 -6.38 -2.34
CA ASN A 15 0.96 -5.42 -1.82
C ASN A 15 2.39 -6.02 -1.78
N GLY A 16 2.53 -7.29 -1.43
CA GLY A 16 3.81 -7.99 -1.45
C GLY A 16 4.39 -8.09 -2.86
N MET A 17 3.61 -8.57 -3.84
CA MET A 17 4.02 -8.64 -5.25
C MET A 17 4.46 -7.29 -5.79
N MET A 18 3.68 -6.24 -5.50
CA MET A 18 4.00 -4.88 -5.91
C MET A 18 5.26 -4.34 -5.21
N GLY A 19 5.42 -4.60 -3.91
CA GLY A 19 6.62 -4.22 -3.16
C GLY A 19 7.89 -4.89 -3.68
N PHE A 20 7.84 -6.20 -3.98
CA PHE A 20 8.98 -6.92 -4.56
C PHE A 20 9.32 -6.45 -5.97
N GLN A 21 8.30 -6.18 -6.80
CA GLN A 21 8.52 -5.58 -8.11
C GLN A 21 9.15 -4.20 -7.99
N GLY A 22 8.64 -3.35 -7.09
CA GLY A 22 9.21 -2.03 -6.81
C GLY A 22 10.69 -2.09 -6.39
N ILE A 23 11.05 -3.01 -5.48
CA ILE A 23 12.45 -3.27 -5.10
C ILE A 23 13.27 -3.65 -6.34
N TYR A 24 12.78 -4.57 -7.18
CA TYR A 24 13.50 -4.98 -8.38
C TYR A 24 13.82 -3.78 -9.29
N TYR A 25 12.89 -2.83 -9.45
CA TYR A 25 13.16 -1.59 -10.23
C TYR A 25 14.15 -0.65 -9.56
N MET A 26 14.12 -0.54 -8.22
CA MET A 26 15.05 0.32 -7.48
C MET A 26 16.51 -0.12 -7.60
N PHE A 27 16.75 -1.42 -7.74
CA PHE A 27 18.10 -1.97 -7.90
C PHE A 27 18.52 -2.09 -9.37
N ASP A 28 17.64 -1.73 -10.32
CA ASP A 28 18.01 -1.61 -11.72
C ASP A 28 18.94 -0.40 -11.91
N LYS A 29 20.02 -0.56 -12.70
CA LYS A 29 21.01 0.50 -12.93
C LYS A 29 20.42 1.74 -13.59
N ARG A 30 19.24 1.63 -14.19
CA ARG A 30 18.51 2.75 -14.81
C ARG A 30 17.80 3.64 -13.80
N PHE A 31 17.61 3.20 -12.56
CA PHE A 31 16.90 3.96 -11.52
C PHE A 31 17.87 4.71 -10.61
N ASN A 32 17.65 6.00 -10.44
CA ASN A 32 18.42 6.84 -9.52
C ASN A 32 17.69 6.99 -8.17
N LEU A 33 18.22 6.32 -7.15
CA LEU A 33 17.70 6.36 -5.78
C LEU A 33 17.73 7.76 -5.15
N ALA A 34 18.59 8.67 -5.61
CA ALA A 34 18.65 10.04 -5.09
C ALA A 34 17.64 10.96 -5.78
N CYS A 35 17.58 10.92 -7.11
CA CYS A 35 16.67 11.75 -7.91
C CYS A 35 16.31 11.04 -9.21
N GLU A 36 15.14 10.40 -9.21
CA GLU A 36 14.56 9.77 -10.40
C GLU A 36 13.54 10.72 -11.03
N VAL A 37 13.74 11.02 -12.31
CA VAL A 37 12.84 11.87 -13.10
C VAL A 37 11.75 11.04 -13.76
N VAL A 38 10.64 11.69 -14.13
CA VAL A 38 9.60 11.04 -14.93
C VAL A 38 10.09 10.93 -16.37
N HIS A 39 10.08 9.72 -16.91
CA HIS A 39 10.50 9.45 -18.28
C HIS A 39 9.27 9.22 -19.17
N ASP A 40 9.07 10.10 -20.15
CA ASP A 40 8.01 9.97 -21.17
C ASP A 40 8.54 9.25 -22.42
N SER A 41 8.98 8.01 -22.23
CA SER A 41 9.50 7.19 -23.32
C SER A 41 8.74 5.88 -23.41
N MET A 42 8.59 5.38 -24.64
CA MET A 42 7.89 4.12 -24.93
C MET A 42 8.76 2.89 -24.69
N ASP A 43 9.86 3.02 -23.93
CA ASP A 43 10.69 1.87 -23.56
C ASP A 43 9.83 0.89 -22.72
N PRO A 44 9.89 -0.41 -22.99
CA PRO A 44 9.15 -1.42 -22.24
C PRO A 44 9.34 -1.34 -20.72
N PHE A 45 10.49 -0.86 -20.25
CA PHE A 45 10.78 -0.62 -18.85
C PHE A 45 9.89 0.48 -18.26
N TYR A 46 9.89 1.68 -18.85
CA TYR A 46 9.12 2.81 -18.34
C TYR A 46 7.61 2.58 -18.49
N VAL A 47 7.17 1.96 -19.58
CA VAL A 47 5.76 1.54 -19.76
C VAL A 47 5.31 0.59 -18.64
N ARG A 48 6.21 -0.31 -18.21
CA ARG A 48 5.92 -1.22 -17.09
C ARG A 48 5.88 -0.48 -15.76
N VAL A 49 6.78 0.47 -15.50
CA VAL A 49 6.73 1.33 -14.30
C VAL A 49 5.41 2.09 -14.23
N VAL A 50 4.97 2.70 -15.34
CA VAL A 50 3.66 3.39 -15.42
C VAL A 50 2.51 2.43 -15.14
N SER A 51 2.55 1.21 -15.70
CA SER A 51 1.52 0.18 -15.46
C SER A 51 1.45 -0.22 -13.98
N LEU A 52 2.60 -0.27 -13.30
CA LEU A 52 2.66 -0.51 -11.87
C LEU A 52 2.11 0.67 -11.07
N MET A 53 2.37 1.92 -11.47
CA MET A 53 1.74 3.06 -10.80
C MET A 53 0.21 3.04 -10.92
N HIS A 54 -0.34 2.58 -12.06
CA HIS A 54 -1.78 2.37 -12.21
C HIS A 54 -2.31 1.26 -11.29
N LEU A 55 -1.59 0.13 -11.20
CA LEU A 55 -1.95 -0.94 -10.28
C LEU A 55 -1.87 -0.48 -8.81
N TYR A 56 -0.90 0.36 -8.46
CA TYR A 56 -0.79 0.98 -7.13
C TYR A 56 -2.03 1.81 -6.79
N LEU A 57 -2.52 2.64 -7.72
CA LEU A 57 -3.77 3.38 -7.56
C LEU A 57 -4.95 2.45 -7.28
N LEU A 58 -5.08 1.34 -8.02
CA LEU A 58 -6.15 0.36 -7.79
C LEU A 58 -6.06 -0.27 -6.39
N ILE A 59 -4.84 -0.55 -5.90
CA ILE A 59 -4.62 -1.03 -4.54
C ILE A 59 -5.09 0.02 -3.53
N LYS A 60 -4.70 1.29 -3.68
CA LYS A 60 -5.10 2.36 -2.75
C LYS A 60 -6.61 2.60 -2.73
N ILE A 61 -7.28 2.45 -3.88
CA ILE A 61 -8.74 2.46 -3.94
C ILE A 61 -9.31 1.26 -3.18
N SER A 62 -8.72 0.08 -3.33
CA SER A 62 -9.15 -1.10 -2.59
C SER A 62 -8.91 -0.98 -1.08
N ASP A 63 -7.87 -0.27 -0.62
CA ASP A 63 -7.64 -0.01 0.81
C ASP A 63 -8.81 0.77 1.45
N LEU A 64 -9.56 1.55 0.67
CA LEU A 64 -10.77 2.22 1.17
C LEU A 64 -11.86 1.22 1.59
N LEU A 65 -11.88 0.01 1.03
CA LEU A 65 -12.84 -1.03 1.43
C LEU A 65 -12.64 -1.48 2.88
N ASP A 66 -11.44 -1.34 3.45
CA ASP A 66 -11.22 -1.61 4.87
C ASP A 66 -12.06 -0.68 5.75
N THR A 67 -12.13 0.62 5.40
CA THR A 67 -12.99 1.58 6.12
C THR A 67 -14.46 1.17 6.04
N VAL A 68 -14.91 0.71 4.86
CA VAL A 68 -16.28 0.24 4.65
C VAL A 68 -16.57 -0.98 5.54
N PHE A 69 -15.64 -1.96 5.60
CA PHE A 69 -15.79 -3.11 6.47
C PHE A 69 -15.80 -2.75 7.96
N MET A 70 -15.05 -1.74 8.39
CA MET A 70 -15.08 -1.25 9.77
C MET A 70 -16.42 -0.60 10.12
N VAL A 71 -16.98 0.21 9.22
CA VAL A 71 -18.30 0.84 9.37
C VAL A 71 -19.41 -0.23 9.44
N LEU A 72 -19.39 -1.21 8.53
CA LEU A 72 -20.36 -2.31 8.51
C LEU A 72 -20.31 -3.17 9.78
N ARG A 73 -19.14 -3.29 10.41
CA ARG A 73 -18.97 -4.00 11.69
C ARG A 73 -19.29 -3.14 12.91
N LYS A 74 -19.68 -1.87 12.73
CA LYS A 74 -19.87 -0.89 13.80
C LYS A 74 -18.63 -0.74 14.70
N ASN A 75 -17.43 -0.94 14.15
CA ASN A 75 -16.19 -0.91 14.91
C ASN A 75 -15.54 0.48 14.85
N TYR A 76 -16.26 1.49 15.31
CA TYR A 76 -15.88 2.90 15.17
C TYR A 76 -14.61 3.28 15.95
N HIS A 77 -14.21 2.49 16.96
CA HIS A 77 -12.98 2.70 17.71
C HIS A 77 -11.70 2.62 16.86
N GLN A 78 -11.76 1.97 15.69
CA GLN A 78 -10.63 1.89 14.76
C GLN A 78 -10.64 3.00 13.70
N ILE A 79 -11.78 3.67 13.50
CA ILE A 79 -11.97 4.72 12.50
C ILE A 79 -11.63 6.06 13.16
N THR A 80 -10.34 6.38 13.22
CA THR A 80 -9.88 7.69 13.69
C THR A 80 -9.90 8.70 12.55
N PHE A 81 -9.92 10.00 12.89
CA PHE A 81 -9.77 11.07 11.89
C PHE A 81 -8.52 10.88 11.04
N LEU A 82 -7.39 10.53 11.69
CA LEU A 82 -6.11 10.29 11.02
C LEU A 82 -6.20 9.14 10.02
N HIS A 83 -6.88 8.04 10.37
CA HIS A 83 -7.08 6.90 9.48
C HIS A 83 -7.82 7.31 8.20
N VAL A 84 -8.96 8.00 8.35
CA VAL A 84 -9.77 8.42 7.19
C VAL A 84 -9.02 9.45 6.34
N TYR A 85 -8.39 10.44 6.97
CA TYR A 85 -7.58 11.44 6.28
C TYR A 85 -6.43 10.81 5.48
N HIS A 86 -5.71 9.88 6.09
CA HIS A 86 -4.63 9.15 5.43
C HIS A 86 -5.14 8.33 4.23
N HIS A 87 -6.17 7.50 4.42
CA HIS A 87 -6.66 6.63 3.34
C HIS A 87 -7.24 7.43 2.15
N ILE A 88 -7.98 8.51 2.41
CA ILE A 88 -8.49 9.39 1.35
C ILE A 88 -7.32 10.15 0.69
N GLY A 89 -6.41 10.70 1.49
CA GLY A 89 -5.25 11.45 1.01
C GLY A 89 -4.35 10.60 0.11
N MET A 90 -4.07 9.35 0.48
CA MET A 90 -3.27 8.42 -0.32
C MET A 90 -3.97 8.01 -1.62
N ALA A 91 -5.30 7.83 -1.61
CA ALA A 91 -6.07 7.53 -2.82
C ALA A 91 -6.10 8.71 -3.80
N LEU A 92 -6.35 9.93 -3.31
CA LEU A 92 -6.33 11.14 -4.15
C LEU A 92 -4.92 11.48 -4.63
N GLY A 93 -3.92 11.36 -3.75
CA GLY A 93 -2.52 11.59 -4.08
C GLY A 93 -2.03 10.63 -5.17
N SER A 94 -2.29 9.33 -5.01
CA SER A 94 -1.94 8.34 -6.04
C SER A 94 -2.64 8.59 -7.38
N TRP A 95 -3.90 9.05 -7.37
CA TRP A 95 -4.61 9.43 -8.60
C TRP A 95 -3.95 10.62 -9.30
N LEU A 96 -3.57 11.66 -8.55
CA LEU A 96 -2.86 12.82 -9.09
C LEU A 96 -1.50 12.43 -9.66
N ILE A 97 -0.74 11.59 -8.95
CA ILE A 97 0.58 11.10 -9.40
C ILE A 97 0.42 10.33 -10.71
N VAL A 98 -0.49 9.36 -10.77
CA VAL A 98 -0.71 8.57 -12.00
C VAL A 98 -1.16 9.46 -13.16
N LYS A 99 -1.96 10.50 -12.90
CA LYS A 99 -2.51 11.37 -13.93
C LYS A 99 -1.47 12.34 -14.52
N TYR A 100 -0.60 12.91 -13.69
CA TYR A 100 0.27 14.02 -14.07
C TYR A 100 1.77 13.68 -14.05
N LEU A 101 2.19 12.76 -13.20
CA LEU A 101 3.59 12.38 -12.98
C LEU A 101 3.73 10.86 -12.85
N PRO A 102 3.42 10.09 -13.91
CA PRO A 102 3.42 8.63 -13.82
C PRO A 102 4.86 8.10 -13.78
N GLY A 103 5.43 7.98 -12.59
CA GLY A 103 6.77 7.44 -12.37
C GLY A 103 7.64 8.32 -11.47
N GLY A 104 8.94 8.29 -11.72
CA GLY A 104 9.92 9.11 -11.00
C GLY A 104 10.17 8.63 -9.57
N HIS A 105 10.75 9.53 -8.77
CA HIS A 105 11.14 9.25 -7.38
C HIS A 105 9.95 8.85 -6.48
N VAL A 106 8.72 9.21 -6.86
CA VAL A 106 7.51 8.87 -6.12
C VAL A 106 7.26 7.35 -6.07
N CYS A 107 7.77 6.59 -7.06
CA CYS A 107 7.76 5.12 -7.03
C CYS A 107 8.45 4.56 -5.79
N PHE A 108 9.41 5.30 -5.23
CA PHE A 108 10.13 4.87 -4.03
C PHE A 108 9.25 4.80 -2.81
N PHE A 109 8.54 5.90 -2.52
CA PHE A 109 7.58 5.97 -1.44
C PHE A 109 6.44 4.96 -1.63
N GLY A 110 5.95 4.79 -2.85
CA GLY A 110 4.93 3.79 -3.18
C GLY A 110 5.38 2.36 -2.88
N THR A 111 6.62 2.01 -3.19
CA THR A 111 7.20 0.68 -2.92
C THR A 111 7.31 0.41 -1.43
N ILE A 112 7.86 1.35 -0.66
CA ILE A 112 7.96 1.21 0.81
C ILE A 112 6.57 1.06 1.41
N ASN A 113 5.61 1.87 0.98
CA ASN A 113 4.23 1.79 1.46
C ASN A 113 3.61 0.41 1.18
N CYS A 114 3.83 -0.18 0.00
CA CYS A 114 3.37 -1.54 -0.30
C CYS A 114 4.01 -2.59 0.61
N LEU A 115 5.31 -2.49 0.90
CA LEU A 115 5.99 -3.42 1.82
C LEU A 115 5.44 -3.30 3.24
N VAL A 116 5.22 -2.08 3.73
CA VAL A 116 4.57 -1.84 5.02
C VAL A 116 3.16 -2.44 5.04
N HIS A 117 2.36 -2.21 4.00
CA HIS A 117 1.00 -2.74 3.90
C HIS A 117 1.00 -4.27 3.83
N MET A 118 1.97 -4.90 3.15
CA MET A 118 2.15 -6.35 3.17
C MET A 118 2.26 -6.86 4.61
N PHE A 119 3.18 -6.32 5.41
CA PHE A 119 3.38 -6.74 6.80
C PHE A 119 2.17 -6.43 7.70
N MET A 120 1.52 -5.28 7.50
CA MET A 120 0.29 -4.92 8.22
C MET A 120 -0.82 -5.94 7.96
N TYR A 121 -1.08 -6.31 6.70
CA TYR A 121 -2.13 -7.28 6.36
C TYR A 121 -1.80 -8.69 6.84
N VAL A 122 -0.52 -9.10 6.82
CA VAL A 122 -0.07 -10.35 7.47
C VAL A 122 -0.39 -10.32 8.96
N TYR A 123 -0.11 -9.21 9.64
CA TYR A 123 -0.44 -9.05 11.05
C TYR A 123 -1.94 -9.14 11.31
N TYR A 124 -2.79 -8.50 10.48
CA TYR A 124 -4.25 -8.60 10.62
C TYR A 124 -4.77 -10.01 10.38
N PHE A 125 -4.17 -10.76 9.46
CA PHE A 125 -4.48 -12.18 9.26
C PHE A 125 -4.11 -13.02 10.50
N LEU A 126 -2.88 -12.85 11.02
CA LEU A 126 -2.40 -13.58 12.20
C LEU A 126 -3.23 -13.24 13.45
N ALA A 127 -3.56 -11.97 13.67
CA ALA A 127 -4.38 -11.53 14.80
C ALA A 127 -5.84 -11.99 14.71
N ALA A 128 -6.34 -12.28 13.50
CA ALA A 128 -7.67 -12.86 13.29
C ALA A 128 -7.69 -14.38 13.51
N LYS A 129 -6.60 -15.09 13.17
CA LYS A 129 -6.48 -16.55 13.29
C LYS A 129 -5.99 -16.99 14.67
N TYR A 130 -5.08 -16.25 15.28
CA TYR A 130 -4.48 -16.55 16.58
C TYR A 130 -4.64 -15.35 17.52
N PRO A 131 -5.68 -15.34 18.38
CA PRO A 131 -5.93 -14.25 19.33
C PRO A 131 -4.75 -13.97 20.28
N SER A 132 -3.95 -15.00 20.59
CA SER A 132 -2.76 -14.91 21.44
C SER A 132 -1.63 -14.05 20.85
N TYR A 133 -1.64 -13.81 19.53
CA TYR A 133 -0.65 -12.97 18.85
C TYR A 133 -1.03 -11.48 18.83
N LYS A 134 -2.16 -11.08 19.42
CA LYS A 134 -2.49 -9.66 19.66
C LYS A 134 -1.60 -9.09 20.77
N SER A 135 -0.31 -8.92 20.48
CA SER A 135 0.60 -8.18 21.36
C SER A 135 0.44 -6.68 21.15
N VAL A 136 0.35 -5.93 22.25
CA VAL A 136 0.32 -4.45 22.24
C VAL A 136 1.58 -3.88 21.57
N TRP A 137 2.71 -4.59 21.69
CA TRP A 137 3.98 -4.20 21.05
C TRP A 137 3.89 -4.21 19.53
N TRP A 138 3.33 -5.28 18.95
CA TRP A 138 3.16 -5.37 17.50
C TRP A 138 2.11 -4.36 17.01
N LYS A 139 1.00 -4.19 17.74
CA LYS A 139 0.02 -3.15 17.40
C LYS A 139 0.67 -1.77 17.31
N ARG A 140 1.53 -1.40 18.27
CA ARG A 140 2.22 -0.09 18.28
C ARG A 140 3.18 0.08 17.11
N ASN A 141 3.97 -0.95 16.79
CA ASN A 141 4.93 -0.90 15.68
C ASN A 141 4.24 -0.82 14.31
N VAL A 142 3.14 -1.55 14.10
CA VAL A 142 2.35 -1.46 12.86
C VAL A 142 1.76 -0.06 12.70
N THR A 143 1.22 0.54 13.78
CA THR A 143 0.69 1.90 13.71
C THR A 143 1.78 2.93 13.41
N GLN A 144 3.00 2.75 13.95
CA GLN A 144 4.13 3.63 13.64
C GLN A 144 4.59 3.49 12.19
N LEU A 145 4.58 2.28 11.63
CA LEU A 145 4.92 2.04 10.23
C LEU A 145 3.88 2.62 9.24
N GLN A 146 2.61 2.72 9.65
CA GLN A 146 1.55 3.34 8.84
C GLN A 146 1.57 4.87 8.82
N MET A 147 2.29 5.51 9.75
CA MET A 147 2.42 6.97 9.78
C MET A 147 3.64 7.37 8.94
N PRO A 148 3.46 8.03 7.78
CA PRO A 148 4.58 8.60 7.02
C PRO A 148 5.28 9.72 7.79
#